data_AF-A0A929GVL9-F1
#
_entry.id   AF-A0A929GVL9-F1
#
_cell.length_a   1.000
_cell.length_b   1.000
_cell.length_c   1.000
_cell.angle_alpha   90.00
_cell.angle_beta   90.00
_cell.angle_gamma   90.00
#
_symmetry.space_group_name_H-M   'P 1'
#
loop_
_entity.id
_entity.type
_entity.pdbx_description
1 polymer ?
#
loop_
_entity_poly.entity_id
_entity_poly.type
_entity_poly.pdbx_seq_one_letter_code
_entity_poly.pdbx_strand_id
1 'polypeptide(L)'
;GSLDLSFLAHLSSAEAKAWLEKLPGVGPKTAACVLLFSLGKPALPVDTHVYRVSRRLGLINSKVSPREAHQLLEAMVPEEERYEFHFHMLAHGRRVCQARRPLCRECVLKEHCPSNSHKQERSNRRGAVRAVGG
;
A
#
# COMPACT_ATOMS: atom_id res chain seq x y z
N GLY A 1 8.54 36.02 8.06
CA GLY A 1 8.12 34.98 7.11
C GLY A 1 6.92 34.26 7.66
N SER A 2 6.01 33.79 6.80
CA SER A 2 4.88 32.93 7.20
C SER A 2 5.26 31.46 7.01
N LEU A 3 4.77 30.59 7.89
CA LEU A 3 4.88 29.13 7.74
C LEU A 3 3.60 28.64 7.05
N ASP A 4 3.55 28.82 5.73
CA ASP A 4 2.38 28.51 4.91
C ASP A 4 2.75 27.69 3.67
N LEU A 5 1.92 26.69 3.37
CA LEU A 5 2.03 25.80 2.21
C LEU A 5 0.83 25.94 1.26
N SER A 6 -0.09 26.89 1.50
CA SER A 6 -1.30 27.09 0.70
C SER A 6 -1.01 27.28 -0.80
N PHE A 7 0.13 27.90 -1.15
CA PHE A 7 0.54 28.12 -2.54
C PHE A 7 0.66 26.83 -3.36
N LEU A 8 0.91 25.69 -2.71
CA LEU A 8 0.97 24.38 -3.36
C LEU A 8 -0.39 23.95 -3.93
N ALA A 9 -1.50 24.50 -3.45
CA ALA A 9 -2.83 24.24 -3.99
C ALA A 9 -2.96 24.68 -5.46
N HIS A 10 -2.19 25.70 -5.86
CA HIS A 10 -2.21 26.26 -7.23
C HIS A 10 -1.29 25.52 -8.21
N LEU A 11 -0.43 24.62 -7.73
CA LEU A 11 0.44 23.80 -8.57
C LEU A 11 -0.27 22.52 -9.02
N SER A 12 0.22 21.90 -10.10
CA SER A 12 -0.18 20.53 -10.43
C SER A 12 0.24 19.56 -9.32
N SER A 13 -0.41 18.40 -9.23
CA SER A 13 -0.06 17.36 -8.24
C SER A 13 1.40 16.93 -8.35
N ALA A 14 1.94 16.85 -9.57
CA ALA A 14 3.32 16.48 -9.83
C ALA A 14 4.31 17.55 -9.34
N GLU A 15 4.06 18.82 -9.65
CA GLU A 15 4.91 19.94 -9.21
C GLU A 15 4.89 20.11 -7.69
N ALA A 16 3.70 20.04 -7.07
CA ALA A 16 3.57 20.14 -5.63
C ALA A 16 4.29 18.98 -4.91
N LYS A 17 4.19 17.74 -5.43
CA LYS A 17 4.93 16.57 -4.93
C LYS A 17 6.44 16.78 -5.01
N ALA A 18 6.92 17.19 -6.19
CA ALA A 18 8.34 17.43 -6.43
C ALA A 18 8.90 18.56 -5.56
N TRP A 19 8.09 19.58 -5.27
CA TRP A 19 8.47 20.64 -4.34
C TRP A 19 8.58 20.11 -2.90
N LEU A 20 7.56 19.37 -2.43
CA LEU A 20 7.53 18.80 -1.08
C LEU A 20 8.72 17.85 -0.84
N GLU A 21 9.06 16.99 -1.81
CA GLU A 21 10.18 16.05 -1.68
C GLU A 21 11.58 16.70 -1.64
N LYS A 22 11.69 18.01 -1.93
CA LYS A 22 12.94 18.76 -1.73
C LYS A 22 13.17 19.16 -0.27
N LEU A 23 12.13 19.10 0.58
CA LEU A 23 12.26 19.43 1.99
C LEU A 23 13.03 18.32 2.73
N PRO A 24 14.00 18.67 3.59
CA PRO A 24 14.71 17.69 4.40
C PRO A 24 13.74 16.81 5.22
N GLY A 25 13.86 15.49 5.06
CA GLY A 25 13.01 14.51 5.75
C GLY A 25 11.64 14.25 5.12
N VAL A 26 11.28 14.92 4.02
CA VAL A 26 10.03 14.67 3.29
C VAL A 26 10.29 13.70 2.14
N GLY A 27 9.88 12.45 2.34
CA GLY A 27 9.88 11.43 1.27
C GLY A 27 8.53 11.31 0.55
N PRO A 28 8.44 10.41 -0.45
CA PRO A 28 7.24 10.24 -1.29
C PRO A 28 5.95 9.98 -0.52
N LYS A 29 6.01 9.22 0.58
CA LYS A 29 4.86 8.99 1.47
C LYS A 29 4.37 10.27 2.11
N THR A 30 5.27 11.05 2.69
CA THR A 30 4.92 12.28 3.40
C THR A 30 4.37 13.31 2.41
N ALA A 31 5.01 13.48 1.25
CA ALA A 31 4.51 14.35 0.18
C ALA A 31 3.09 13.93 -0.27
N ALA A 32 2.87 12.65 -0.55
CA ALA A 32 1.55 12.14 -0.91
C ALA A 32 0.49 12.35 0.18
N CYS A 33 0.85 12.22 1.46
CA CYS A 33 -0.07 12.52 2.57
C CYS A 33 -0.51 13.98 2.57
N VAL A 34 0.41 14.93 2.39
CA VAL A 34 0.08 16.36 2.35
C VAL A 34 -0.83 16.65 1.16
N LEU A 35 -0.51 16.11 -0.02
CA LEU A 35 -1.32 16.29 -1.21
C LEU A 35 -2.74 15.76 -1.04
N LEU A 36 -2.88 14.52 -0.57
CA LEU A 36 -4.18 13.85 -0.44
C LEU A 36 -5.03 14.44 0.70
N PHE A 37 -4.46 14.59 1.90
CA PHE A 37 -5.25 14.92 3.09
C PHE A 37 -5.36 16.42 3.37
N SER A 38 -4.37 17.21 2.99
CA SER A 38 -4.36 18.66 3.26
C SER A 38 -4.76 19.49 2.06
N LEU A 39 -4.43 19.04 0.85
CA LEU A 39 -4.64 19.81 -0.39
C LEU A 39 -5.72 19.23 -1.30
N GLY A 40 -6.32 18.09 -0.94
CA GLY A 40 -7.38 17.43 -1.73
C GLY A 40 -6.93 17.00 -3.13
N LYS A 41 -5.61 16.87 -3.36
CA LYS A 41 -5.04 16.45 -4.65
C LYS A 41 -4.98 14.93 -4.69
N PRO A 42 -5.29 14.30 -5.84
CA PRO A 42 -5.32 12.84 -5.94
C PRO A 42 -3.90 12.30 -5.90
N ALA A 43 -3.41 11.95 -4.71
CA ALA A 43 -2.13 11.28 -4.52
C ALA A 43 -2.34 10.01 -3.70
N LEU A 44 -1.48 9.00 -3.87
CA LEU A 44 -1.59 7.75 -3.11
C LEU A 44 -0.42 7.57 -2.12
N PRO A 45 -0.65 7.82 -0.82
CA PRO A 45 0.33 7.49 0.21
C PRO A 45 0.43 5.98 0.37
N VAL A 46 1.62 5.43 0.13
CA VAL A 46 1.95 4.04 0.41
C VAL A 46 2.74 3.98 1.72
N ASP A 47 2.09 3.52 2.78
CA ASP A 47 2.74 3.24 4.06
C ASP A 47 3.07 1.74 4.21
N THR A 48 3.51 1.34 5.40
CA THR A 48 3.86 -0.07 5.69
C THR A 48 2.66 -1.01 5.62
N HIS A 49 1.43 -0.53 5.81
CA HIS A 49 0.20 -1.31 5.69
C HIS A 49 -0.17 -1.47 4.23
N VAL A 50 -0.30 -0.36 3.49
CA VAL A 50 -0.61 -0.38 2.05
C VAL A 50 0.40 -1.24 1.31
N TYR A 51 1.70 -1.01 1.52
CA TYR A 51 2.77 -1.77 0.89
C TYR A 51 2.68 -3.29 1.17
N ARG A 52 2.51 -3.67 2.43
CA ARG A 52 2.42 -5.09 2.82
C ARG A 52 1.18 -5.76 2.25
N VAL A 53 0.02 -5.10 2.35
CA VAL A 53 -1.25 -5.65 1.87
C VAL A 53 -1.21 -5.79 0.35
N SER A 54 -0.76 -4.77 -0.38
CA SER A 54 -0.62 -4.82 -1.84
C SER A 54 0.30 -5.95 -2.30
N ARG A 55 1.43 -6.15 -1.63
CA ARG A 55 2.33 -7.28 -1.92
C ARG A 55 1.67 -8.63 -1.65
N ARG A 56 0.95 -8.78 -0.53
CA ARG A 56 0.30 -10.06 -0.17
C ARG A 56 -0.85 -10.42 -1.11
N LEU A 57 -1.58 -9.41 -1.58
CA LEU A 57 -2.64 -9.56 -2.56
C LEU A 57 -2.11 -9.78 -3.99
N GLY A 58 -0.81 -9.56 -4.22
CA GLY A 58 -0.20 -9.71 -5.53
C GLY A 58 -0.42 -8.52 -6.47
N LEU A 59 -0.84 -7.36 -5.94
CA LEU A 59 -0.99 -6.12 -6.73
C LEU A 59 0.37 -5.58 -7.20
N ILE A 60 1.42 -5.81 -6.39
CA ILE A 60 2.81 -5.49 -6.73
C ILE A 60 3.71 -6.68 -6.43
N ASN A 61 4.79 -6.82 -7.20
CA ASN A 61 5.75 -7.90 -7.07
C ASN A 61 6.51 -7.84 -5.72
N SER A 62 6.96 -8.98 -5.21
CA SER A 62 7.76 -9.07 -3.98
C SER A 62 9.11 -8.37 -4.04
N LYS A 63 9.64 -8.11 -5.25
CA LYS A 63 10.90 -7.40 -5.48
C LYS A 63 10.75 -5.87 -5.54
N VAL A 64 9.52 -5.35 -5.68
CA VAL A 64 9.24 -3.92 -5.74
C VAL A 64 9.63 -3.28 -4.41
N SER A 65 10.45 -2.24 -4.44
CA SER A 65 10.83 -1.47 -3.27
C SER A 65 9.67 -0.59 -2.77
N PRO A 66 9.67 -0.15 -1.50
CA PRO A 66 8.67 0.79 -0.99
C PRO A 66 8.58 2.09 -1.81
N ARG A 67 9.72 2.58 -2.34
CA ARG A 67 9.76 3.80 -3.16
C ARG A 67 9.05 3.59 -4.50
N GLU A 68 9.36 2.50 -5.21
CA GLU A 68 8.71 2.15 -6.47
C GLU A 68 7.21 1.85 -6.30
N ALA A 69 6.82 1.29 -5.15
CA ALA A 69 5.43 0.98 -4.84
C ALA A 69 4.52 2.22 -4.88
N HIS A 70 5.01 3.41 -4.53
CA HIS A 70 4.25 4.65 -4.65
C HIS A 70 3.80 4.89 -6.10
N GLN A 71 4.74 4.86 -7.04
CA GLN A 71 4.47 5.15 -8.44
C GLN A 71 3.56 4.08 -9.05
N LEU A 72 3.85 2.80 -8.77
CA LEU A 72 3.08 1.68 -9.33
C LEU A 72 1.63 1.66 -8.83
N LEU A 73 1.42 1.78 -7.51
CA LEU A 73 0.07 1.74 -6.96
C LEU A 73 -0.73 3.01 -7.31
N GLU A 74 -0.09 4.18 -7.34
CA GLU A 74 -0.75 5.44 -7.73
C GLU A 74 -1.23 5.39 -9.18
N ALA A 75 -0.49 4.73 -10.07
CA ALA A 75 -0.89 4.53 -11.46
C ALA A 75 -1.99 3.47 -11.65
N MET A 76 -2.14 2.52 -10.71
CA MET A 76 -3.18 1.47 -10.76
C MET A 76 -4.53 1.93 -10.20
N VAL A 77 -4.52 2.82 -9.22
CA VAL A 77 -5.74 3.26 -8.50
C VAL A 77 -6.30 4.53 -9.16
N PRO A 78 -7.58 4.52 -9.59
CA PRO A 78 -8.26 5.72 -10.12
C PRO A 78 -8.14 6.91 -9.17
N GLU A 79 -8.00 8.12 -9.71
CA GLU A 79 -7.68 9.33 -8.94
C GLU A 79 -8.70 9.60 -7.83
N GLU A 80 -9.98 9.43 -8.15
CA GLU A 80 -11.15 9.57 -7.29
C GLU A 80 -11.23 8.53 -6.17
N GLU A 81 -10.57 7.38 -6.34
CA GLU A 81 -10.59 6.28 -5.37
C GLU A 81 -9.37 6.29 -4.43
N ARG A 82 -8.34 7.12 -4.69
CA ARG A 82 -7.06 7.08 -3.94
C ARG A 82 -7.23 7.27 -2.44
N TYR A 83 -8.17 8.12 -2.02
CA TYR A 83 -8.48 8.33 -0.60
C TYR A 83 -9.05 7.06 0.04
N GLU A 84 -10.14 6.54 -0.52
CA GLU A 84 -10.84 5.37 -0.02
C GLU A 84 -9.94 4.12 -0.06
N PHE A 85 -9.19 3.94 -1.15
CA PHE A 85 -8.22 2.87 -1.27
C PHE A 85 -7.17 2.93 -0.15
N HIS A 86 -6.56 4.10 0.07
CA HIS A 86 -5.58 4.26 1.15
C HIS A 86 -6.20 3.92 2.52
N PHE A 87 -7.37 4.46 2.82
CA PHE A 87 -8.05 4.26 4.09
C PHE A 87 -8.42 2.79 4.33
N HIS A 88 -9.01 2.13 3.33
CA HIS A 88 -9.36 0.71 3.41
C HIS A 88 -8.14 -0.19 3.55
N MET A 89 -7.07 0.08 2.81
CA MET A 89 -5.82 -0.69 2.91
C MET A 89 -5.14 -0.52 4.26
N LEU A 90 -5.13 0.70 4.82
CA LEU A 90 -4.64 0.98 6.16
C LEU A 90 -5.46 0.25 7.22
N ALA A 91 -6.79 0.39 7.19
CA ALA A 91 -7.70 -0.24 8.14
C ALA A 91 -7.60 -1.77 8.08
N HIS A 92 -7.61 -2.34 6.86
CA HIS A 92 -7.48 -3.77 6.64
C HIS A 92 -6.11 -4.29 7.11
N GLY A 93 -5.03 -3.59 6.76
CA GLY A 93 -3.68 -3.94 7.19
C GLY A 93 -3.48 -3.88 8.70
N ARG A 94 -4.20 -3.00 9.41
CA ARG A 94 -4.15 -2.90 10.88
C ARG A 94 -4.97 -3.99 11.56
N ARG A 95 -6.20 -4.22 11.12
CA ARG A 95 -7.16 -5.09 11.82
C ARG A 95 -7.03 -6.56 11.43
N VAL A 96 -6.83 -6.84 10.13
CA VAL A 96 -6.94 -8.18 9.56
C VAL A 96 -5.60 -8.69 9.01
N CYS A 97 -5.00 -7.97 8.05
CA CYS A 97 -3.77 -8.38 7.38
C CYS A 97 -2.51 -7.93 8.16
N GLN A 98 -2.44 -8.33 9.42
CA GLN A 98 -1.39 -7.97 10.36
C GLN A 98 -0.01 -8.49 9.93
N ALA A 99 1.06 -7.81 10.32
CA ALA A 99 2.41 -8.12 9.85
C ALA A 99 2.87 -9.55 10.21
N ARG A 100 2.65 -9.98 11.45
CA ARG A 100 3.14 -11.29 11.94
C ARG A 100 2.11 -12.41 11.78
N ARG A 101 0.91 -12.25 12.35
CA ARG A 101 -0.15 -13.27 12.36
C ARG A 101 -1.43 -12.72 11.72
N PRO A 102 -1.53 -12.67 10.37
CA PRO A 102 -2.73 -12.18 9.71
C PRO A 102 -3.93 -13.10 9.97
N LEU A 103 -5.11 -12.52 10.14
CA LEU A 103 -6.37 -13.24 10.38
C LEU A 103 -6.98 -13.75 9.06
N CYS A 104 -6.24 -14.60 8.34
CA CYS A 104 -6.61 -15.02 6.98
C CYS A 104 -7.95 -15.77 6.89
N ARG A 105 -8.44 -16.42 7.96
CA ARG A 105 -9.76 -17.09 7.98
C ARG A 105 -10.93 -16.11 7.88
N GLU A 106 -10.75 -14.96 8.52
CA GLU A 106 -11.74 -13.88 8.65
C GLU A 106 -11.57 -12.81 7.55
N CYS A 107 -10.47 -12.88 6.79
CA CYS A 107 -10.18 -11.93 5.73
C CYS A 107 -11.19 -12.06 4.57
N VAL A 108 -11.85 -10.95 4.24
CA VAL A 108 -12.80 -10.86 3.12
C VAL A 108 -12.13 -11.13 1.76
N LEU A 109 -10.81 -10.94 1.65
CA LEU A 109 -10.03 -11.16 0.44
C LEU A 109 -9.41 -12.57 0.36
N LYS A 110 -9.69 -13.46 1.33
CA LYS A 110 -8.98 -14.75 1.49
C LYS A 110 -9.05 -15.68 0.27
N GLU A 111 -10.14 -15.61 -0.50
CA GLU A 111 -10.34 -16.47 -1.67
C GLU A 111 -9.47 -16.04 -2.85
N HIS A 112 -9.23 -14.73 -3.00
CA HIS A 112 -8.43 -14.15 -4.08
C HIS A 112 -6.98 -13.85 -3.65
N CYS A 113 -6.66 -13.94 -2.35
CA CYS A 113 -5.33 -13.63 -1.84
C CYS A 113 -4.34 -14.79 -2.07
N PRO A 114 -3.26 -14.61 -2.86
CA PRO A 114 -2.24 -15.63 -3.08
C PRO A 114 -1.39 -15.89 -1.82
N SER A 115 -1.32 -14.93 -0.89
CA SER A 115 -0.60 -15.08 0.38
C SER A 115 -1.45 -15.60 1.54
N ASN A 116 -2.61 -16.20 1.26
CA ASN A 116 -3.46 -16.79 2.29
C ASN A 116 -2.69 -17.92 3.01
N SER A 117 -2.38 -17.71 4.30
CA SER A 117 -1.57 -18.64 5.10
C SER A 117 -2.16 -20.06 5.17
N HIS A 118 -3.49 -20.21 5.13
CA HIS A 118 -4.12 -21.53 5.14
C HIS A 118 -4.08 -22.25 3.79
N LYS A 119 -4.02 -21.51 2.68
CA LYS A 119 -3.75 -22.13 1.36
C LYS A 119 -2.31 -22.66 1.33
N GLN A 120 -1.37 -21.92 1.90
CA GLN A 120 0.04 -22.32 1.97
C GLN A 120 0.26 -23.55 2.87
N GLU A 121 -0.34 -23.61 4.07
CA GLU A 121 -0.25 -24.77 4.98
C GLU A 121 -0.77 -26.07 4.33
N ARG A 122 -1.91 -26.00 3.62
CA ARG A 122 -2.49 -27.17 2.92
C ARG A 122 -1.61 -27.63 1.76
N SER A 123 -1.05 -26.70 0.99
CA SER A 123 -0.11 -27.02 -0.09
C SER A 123 1.15 -27.70 0.45
N ASN A 124 1.73 -27.16 1.52
CA ASN A 124 2.95 -27.70 2.12
C ASN A 124 2.74 -29.11 2.70
N ARG A 125 1.58 -29.36 3.36
CA ARG A 125 1.24 -30.70 3.85
C ARG A 125 1.04 -31.71 2.72
N ARG A 126 0.40 -31.33 1.60
CA ARG A 126 0.26 -32.23 0.43
C ARG A 126 1.60 -32.55 -0.23
N GLY A 127 2.50 -31.57 -0.31
CA GLY A 127 3.87 -31.79 -0.79
C GLY A 127 4.66 -32.73 0.11
N ALA A 128 4.57 -32.54 1.43
CA ALA A 128 5.23 -33.41 2.41
C ALA A 128 4.71 -34.85 2.37
N VAL A 129 3.39 -35.06 2.25
CA VAL A 129 2.81 -36.41 2.12
C VAL A 129 3.29 -37.13 0.85
N ARG A 130 3.47 -36.42 -0.27
CA ARG A 130 3.99 -37.01 -1.51
C ARG A 130 5.48 -37.38 -1.43
N ALA A 131 6.28 -36.66 -0.66
CA ALA A 131 7.72 -36.91 -0.53
C ALA A 131 8.08 -38.11 0.38
N VAL A 132 7.15 -38.58 1.21
CA VAL A 132 7.36 -39.70 2.14
C VAL A 132 6.90 -41.05 1.56
N GLY A 133 6.14 -41.03 0.44
CA GLY A 133 5.55 -42.23 -0.17
C GLY A 133 6.16 -42.65 -1.51
N GLY A 134 7.40 -42.24 -1.82
CA GLY A 134 8.12 -42.57 -3.05
C GLY A 134 9.48 -43.18 -2.77
#